data_AF-A0A9J6E476-F1
#
_entry.id   AF-A0A9J6E476-F1
#
_cell.length_a   1.000
_cell.length_b   1.000
_cell.length_c   1.000
_cell.angle_alpha   90.00
_cell.angle_beta   90.00
_cell.angle_gamma   90.00
#
_symmetry.space_group_name_H-M   'P 1'
#
loop_
_entity.id
_entity.type
_entity.pdbx_description
1 polymer ?
#
loop_
_entity_poly.entity_id
_entity_poly.type
_entity_poly.pdbx_seq_one_letter_code
_entity_poly.pdbx_strand_id
1 'polypeptide(L)'
;MSKEDKVGHVLKGIAEDVYNFLIGKDCLNSVSDVTKHCRTSESLKMRRISPKFGRLSNVPTVASVETVPPNDLALTIRQIVREELLRCQQSYHRPSDF
;
A
#
# COMPACT_ATOMS: atom_id res chain seq x y z
N MET A 1 -32.90 -20.50 21.05
CA MET A 1 -31.46 -20.29 20.78
C MET A 1 -30.79 -19.80 22.04
N SER A 2 -29.86 -20.60 22.55
CA SER A 2 -29.03 -20.24 23.70
C SER A 2 -28.05 -19.11 23.34
N LYS A 3 -27.41 -18.51 24.35
CA LYS A 3 -26.37 -17.49 24.12
C LYS A 3 -25.17 -18.09 23.38
N GLU A 4 -24.84 -19.33 23.69
CA GLU A 4 -23.77 -20.10 23.05
C GLU A 4 -24.11 -20.38 21.58
N ASP A 5 -25.36 -20.75 21.27
CA ASP A 5 -25.82 -20.94 19.87
C ASP A 5 -25.71 -19.65 19.06
N LYS A 6 -26.03 -18.51 19.69
CA LYS A 6 -25.92 -17.18 19.06
C LYS A 6 -24.48 -16.82 18.74
N VAL A 7 -23.56 -17.05 19.67
CA VAL A 7 -22.12 -16.83 19.46
C VAL A 7 -21.60 -17.76 18.36
N GLY A 8 -21.94 -19.05 18.42
CA GLY A 8 -21.54 -20.03 17.41
C GLY A 8 -22.07 -19.68 16.01
N HIS A 9 -23.30 -19.14 15.91
CA HIS A 9 -23.84 -18.67 14.64
C HIS A 9 -23.08 -17.47 14.09
N VAL A 10 -22.72 -16.50 14.92
CA VAL A 10 -21.93 -15.32 14.52
C VAL A 10 -20.53 -15.73 14.05
N LEU A 11 -19.86 -16.64 14.77
CA LEU A 11 -18.51 -17.08 14.44
C LEU A 11 -18.41 -17.78 13.06
N LYS A 12 -19.48 -18.43 12.58
CA LYS A 12 -19.52 -19.08 11.26
C LYS A 12 -19.43 -18.10 10.08
N GLY A 13 -19.85 -16.85 10.25
CA GLY A 13 -19.88 -15.83 9.20
C GLY A 13 -18.72 -14.85 9.22
N ILE A 14 -17.77 -15.02 10.16
CA ILE A 14 -16.65 -14.09 10.34
C ILE A 14 -15.49 -14.48 9.42
N ALA A 15 -14.78 -13.47 8.91
CA ALA A 15 -13.56 -13.66 8.13
C ALA A 15 -12.48 -14.42 8.94
N GLU A 16 -11.76 -15.31 8.27
CA GLU A 16 -10.82 -16.25 8.91
C GLU A 16 -9.75 -15.56 9.77
N ASP A 17 -9.24 -14.41 9.34
CA ASP A 17 -8.24 -13.64 10.08
C ASP A 17 -8.78 -13.09 11.42
N VAL A 18 -10.04 -12.67 11.43
CA VAL A 18 -10.74 -12.20 12.63
C VAL A 18 -11.12 -13.39 13.51
N TYR A 19 -11.55 -14.51 12.93
CA TYR A 19 -11.83 -15.74 13.65
C TYR A 19 -10.59 -16.25 14.41
N ASN A 20 -9.43 -16.28 13.76
CA ASN A 20 -8.16 -16.68 14.37
C ASN A 20 -7.73 -15.76 15.53
N PHE A 21 -8.05 -14.46 15.45
CA PHE A 21 -7.83 -13.52 16.56
C PHE A 21 -8.80 -13.74 17.74
N LEU A 22 -10.00 -14.23 17.46
CA LEU A 22 -11.07 -14.43 18.43
C LEU A 22 -10.91 -15.76 19.19
N ILE A 23 -10.54 -16.85 18.51
CA ILE A 23 -10.46 -18.19 19.12
C ILE A 23 -9.41 -18.30 20.23
N GLY A 24 -8.39 -17.44 20.23
CA GLY A 24 -7.39 -17.35 21.30
C GLY A 24 -7.85 -16.56 22.53
N LYS A 25 -9.15 -16.22 22.67
CA LYS A 25 -9.69 -15.48 23.82
C LYS A 25 -10.69 -16.30 24.60
N ASP A 26 -10.44 -16.43 25.89
CA ASP A 26 -11.23 -17.27 26.81
C ASP A 26 -12.61 -16.68 27.19
N CYS A 27 -13.01 -15.54 26.64
CA CYS A 27 -14.16 -14.75 27.13
C CYS A 27 -15.28 -14.45 26.12
N LEU A 28 -15.44 -15.28 25.08
CA LEU A 28 -16.50 -15.11 24.07
C LEU A 28 -17.85 -15.73 24.49
N ASN A 29 -18.37 -15.32 25.65
CA ASN A 29 -19.62 -15.87 26.20
C ASN A 29 -20.88 -15.12 25.74
N SER A 30 -20.71 -14.01 25.02
CA SER A 30 -21.80 -13.19 24.48
C SER A 30 -21.43 -12.59 23.13
N VAL A 31 -22.45 -12.31 22.30
CA VAL A 31 -22.30 -11.57 21.04
C VAL A 31 -21.72 -10.17 21.27
N SER A 32 -21.98 -9.56 22.44
CA SER A 32 -21.36 -8.30 22.85
C SER A 32 -19.84 -8.40 22.95
N ASP A 33 -19.34 -9.53 23.45
CA ASP A 33 -17.91 -9.76 23.65
C ASP A 33 -17.20 -9.95 22.32
N VAL A 34 -17.82 -10.73 21.42
CA VAL A 34 -17.38 -10.87 20.02
C VAL A 34 -17.30 -9.50 19.35
N THR A 35 -18.36 -8.68 19.46
CA THR A 35 -18.42 -7.34 18.85
C THR A 35 -17.32 -6.42 19.42
N LYS A 36 -17.10 -6.45 20.73
CA LYS A 36 -16.05 -5.68 21.40
C LYS A 36 -14.67 -6.06 20.87
N HIS A 37 -14.39 -7.35 20.73
CA HIS A 37 -13.11 -7.82 20.24
C HIS A 37 -12.88 -7.53 18.75
N CYS A 38 -13.92 -7.61 17.92
CA CYS A 38 -13.83 -7.17 16.52
C CYS A 38 -13.52 -5.68 16.40
N ARG A 39 -14.17 -4.81 17.18
CA ARG A 39 -13.87 -3.37 17.17
C ARG A 39 -12.46 -3.06 17.65
N THR A 40 -11.98 -3.78 18.65
CA THR A 40 -10.59 -3.64 19.14
C THR A 40 -9.60 -4.08 18.07
N SER A 41 -9.83 -5.20 17.37
CA SER A 41 -8.93 -5.67 16.32
C SER A 41 -8.87 -4.68 15.15
N GLU A 42 -10.02 -4.13 14.76
CA GLU A 42 -10.12 -3.08 13.73
C GLU A 42 -9.38 -1.80 14.15
N SER A 43 -9.57 -1.35 15.40
CA SER A 43 -8.87 -0.18 15.93
C SER A 43 -7.35 -0.37 15.95
N LEU A 44 -6.88 -1.58 16.29
CA LEU A 44 -5.46 -1.94 16.25
C LEU A 44 -4.91 -1.99 14.82
N LYS A 45 -5.69 -2.52 13.87
CA LYS A 45 -5.35 -2.51 12.43
C LYS A 45 -5.19 -1.06 11.94
N MET A 46 -6.16 -0.19 12.24
CA MET A 46 -6.12 1.23 11.87
C MET A 46 -4.91 1.96 12.50
N ARG A 47 -4.58 1.68 13.76
CA ARG A 47 -3.40 2.28 14.42
C ARG A 47 -2.08 1.89 13.73
N ARG A 48 -1.97 0.66 13.22
CA ARG A 48 -0.79 0.20 12.49
C ARG A 48 -0.68 0.83 11.09
N ILE A 49 -1.80 1.18 10.47
CA ILE A 49 -1.87 1.74 9.11
C ILE A 49 -1.70 3.27 9.10
N SER A 50 -1.68 3.95 10.25
CA SER A 50 -1.33 5.37 10.29
C SER A 50 0.11 5.58 9.78
N PRO A 51 0.33 6.36 8.70
CA PRO A 51 1.68 6.65 8.24
C PRO A 51 2.36 7.57 9.26
N LYS A 52 3.13 6.98 10.18
CA LYS A 52 3.96 7.69 11.15
C LYS A 52 5.43 7.64 10.82
N PHE A 53 5.78 7.51 9.54
CA PHE A 53 7.10 7.97 9.09
C PHE A 53 7.01 9.48 8.86
N GLY A 54 6.81 10.21 9.96
CA GLY A 54 7.04 11.65 9.97
C GLY A 54 8.53 11.88 9.73
N ARG A 55 8.85 12.65 8.69
CA ARG A 55 10.22 13.01 8.34
C ARG A 55 10.93 13.59 9.58
N LEU A 56 12.00 12.93 10.03
CA LEU A 56 12.88 13.51 11.05
C LEU A 56 13.62 14.70 10.42
N SER A 57 13.61 15.87 11.07
CA SER A 57 14.17 17.12 10.53
C SER A 57 15.69 17.09 10.35
N ASN A 58 16.35 16.07 10.89
CA ASN A 58 17.79 15.94 11.04
C ASN A 58 18.40 14.80 10.21
N VAL A 59 17.63 14.15 9.33
CA VAL A 59 18.14 13.07 8.46
C VAL A 59 18.14 13.52 6.99
N PRO A 60 19.31 13.79 6.39
CA PRO A 60 19.38 14.04 4.94
C PRO A 60 19.00 12.76 4.18
N THR A 61 18.15 12.93 3.17
CA THR A 61 17.49 11.85 2.44
C THR A 61 18.49 11.15 1.49
N VAL A 62 18.84 9.90 1.78
CA VAL A 62 19.36 8.99 0.77
C VAL A 62 18.19 8.14 0.28
N ALA A 63 17.80 8.35 -0.99
CA ALA A 63 16.69 7.70 -1.69
C ALA A 63 15.26 8.13 -1.28
N SER A 64 14.84 9.30 -1.75
CA SER A 64 13.45 9.46 -2.18
C SER A 64 13.41 8.99 -3.62
N VAL A 65 12.73 7.87 -3.90
CA VAL A 65 12.21 7.66 -5.25
C VAL A 65 11.10 8.69 -5.37
N GLU A 66 11.46 9.87 -5.90
CA GLU A 66 10.48 10.80 -6.44
C GLU A 66 9.60 9.98 -7.37
N THR A 67 8.32 9.87 -7.01
CA THR A 67 7.32 9.39 -7.96
C THR A 67 7.23 10.48 -9.01
N VAL A 68 8.08 10.35 -10.03
CA VAL A 68 8.11 11.19 -11.23
C VAL A 68 6.66 11.34 -11.65
N PRO A 69 6.07 12.54 -11.59
CA PRO A 69 4.68 12.71 -11.96
C PRO A 69 4.51 12.17 -13.38
N PRO A 70 3.40 11.51 -13.72
CA PRO A 70 3.24 10.82 -15.01
C PRO A 70 3.50 11.72 -16.23
N ASN A 71 3.35 13.04 -16.05
CA ASN A 71 3.66 14.05 -17.06
C ASN A 71 5.16 14.22 -17.32
N ASP A 72 6.00 14.03 -16.31
CA ASP A 72 7.44 14.22 -16.36
C ASP A 72 8.16 13.05 -17.06
N LEU A 73 7.65 11.82 -16.89
CA LEU A 73 8.14 10.68 -17.67
C LEU A 73 7.87 10.87 -19.18
N ALA A 74 6.67 11.31 -19.53
CA ALA A 74 6.31 11.55 -20.93
C ALA A 74 7.13 12.70 -21.54
N LEU A 75 7.44 13.76 -20.76
CA LEU A 75 8.33 14.84 -21.19
C LEU A 75 9.77 14.35 -21.38
N THR A 76 10.27 13.55 -20.45
CA THR A 76 11.61 12.96 -20.50
C THR A 76 11.77 12.05 -21.72
N ILE A 77 10.80 11.17 -21.97
CA ILE A 77 10.81 10.31 -23.17
C ILE A 77 10.82 11.16 -24.45
N ARG A 78 9.98 12.20 -24.54
CA ARG A 78 9.96 13.09 -25.70
C ARG A 78 11.29 13.82 -25.91
N GLN A 79 11.93 14.26 -24.83
CA GLN A 79 13.24 14.92 -24.86
C GLN A 79 14.31 13.96 -25.42
N ILE A 80 14.40 12.75 -24.86
CA ILE A 80 15.37 11.73 -25.29
C ILE A 80 15.16 11.38 -26.77
N VAL A 81 13.91 11.11 -27.20
CA VAL A 81 13.61 10.77 -28.59
C VAL A 81 14.00 11.90 -29.55
N ARG A 82 13.74 13.16 -29.19
CA ARG A 82 14.13 14.32 -30.01
C ARG A 82 15.64 14.40 -30.16
N GLU A 83 16.38 14.22 -29.08
CA GLU A 83 17.85 14.25 -29.11
C GLU A 83 18.44 13.11 -29.95
N GLU A 84 17.90 11.90 -29.86
CA GLU A 84 18.34 10.77 -30.69
C GLU A 84 18.05 11.00 -32.18
N LEU A 85 16.87 11.53 -32.51
CA LEU A 85 16.54 11.86 -33.90
C LEU A 85 17.49 12.91 -34.48
N LEU A 86 17.86 13.92 -33.70
CA LEU A 86 18.84 14.93 -34.11
C LEU A 86 20.24 14.31 -34.29
N ARG A 87 20.67 13.42 -33.39
CA ARG A 87 21.94 12.68 -33.53
C ARG A 87 21.96 11.81 -34.78
N CYS A 88 20.86 11.11 -35.08
CA CYS A 88 20.73 10.33 -36.30
C CYS A 88 20.80 11.24 -37.54
N GLN A 89 20.07 12.37 -37.57
CA GLN A 89 20.13 13.29 -38.70
C GLN A 89 21.53 13.87 -38.94
N GLN A 90 22.26 14.21 -37.88
CA GLN A 90 23.65 14.65 -37.98
C GLN A 90 24.59 13.54 -38.48
N SER A 91 24.31 12.29 -38.11
CA SER A 91 25.05 11.12 -38.57
C SER A 91 24.75 10.77 -40.04
N TYR A 92 23.53 11.01 -40.51
CA TYR A 92 23.14 10.89 -41.92
C TYR A 92 23.68 12.03 -42.80
N HIS A 93 23.99 13.19 -42.22
CA HIS A 93 24.46 14.35 -42.97
C HIS A 93 25.99 14.47 -43.02
N ARG A 94 26.75 13.48 -42.52
CA ARG A 94 28.17 13.40 -42.81
C ARG A 94 28.32 13.09 -44.30
N PRO A 95 28.81 14.03 -45.14
CA PRO A 95 29.07 13.71 -46.53
C PRO A 95 30.03 12.54 -46.56
N SER A 96 29.79 11.58 -47.45
CA SER A 96 30.77 10.57 -47.79
C SER A 96 31.93 11.32 -48.45
N ASP A 97 32.90 11.76 -47.64
CA ASP A 97 34.14 12.36 -48.13
C ASP A 97 34.88 11.26 -48.92
N PHE A 98 34.77 11.37 -50.25
CA PHE A 98 35.67 10.77 -51.24
C PHE A 98 36.89 11.68 -51.42
#